data_AF-I0AGV0-F1
#
_entry.id   AF-I0AGV0-F1
#
_cell.length_a   1.000
_cell.length_b   1.000
_cell.length_c   1.000
_cell.angle_alpha   90.00
_cell.angle_beta   90.00
_cell.angle_gamma   90.00
#
_symmetry.space_group_name_H-M   'P 1'
#
loop_
_entity.id
_entity.type
_entity.pdbx_description
1 polymer ?
#
loop_
_entity_poly.entity_id
_entity_poly.type
_entity_poly.pdbx_seq_one_letter_code
_entity_poly.pdbx_strand_id
1 'polypeptide(L)'
;MNYDKRKDVDSLIEQFWKRGYLTVSRKYGTYLPEPDKVGIYDVDVIARFKDSYAIGIVLNDEDFFDINKTQNKIAYLSTRQTKYNGKKVVLFIGVSLKNFRKAKTLVESLPEEIRKNIRLVQIIDNQSTEQPVRRRNNDVIFS
;
A
#
# COMPACT_ATOMS: atom_id res chain seq x y z
N MET A 1 1.93 -12.03 -16.64
CA MET A 1 2.47 -12.07 -15.27
C MET A 1 1.30 -12.31 -14.34
N ASN A 2 1.33 -13.39 -13.55
CA ASN A 2 0.27 -13.65 -12.58
C ASN A 2 0.45 -12.65 -11.43
N TYR A 3 -0.36 -11.61 -11.43
CA TYR A 3 -0.25 -10.50 -10.48
C TYR A 3 -0.74 -10.97 -9.13
N ASP A 4 0.19 -11.26 -8.22
CA ASP A 4 -0.16 -11.74 -6.88
C ASP A 4 -0.61 -10.55 -6.02
N LYS A 5 -1.89 -10.17 -6.17
CA LYS A 5 -2.52 -9.06 -5.44
C LYS A 5 -2.29 -9.14 -3.93
N ARG A 6 -2.13 -10.36 -3.38
CA ARG A 6 -1.85 -10.57 -1.97
C ARG A 6 -0.47 -10.02 -1.59
N LYS A 7 0.56 -10.29 -2.38
CA LYS A 7 1.94 -9.81 -2.12
C LYS A 7 2.06 -8.30 -2.13
N ASP A 8 1.30 -7.63 -2.99
CA ASP A 8 1.27 -6.17 -3.00
C ASP A 8 0.63 -5.61 -1.73
N VAL A 9 -0.48 -6.21 -1.30
CA VAL A 9 -1.14 -5.83 -0.06
C VAL A 9 -0.22 -6.09 1.14
N ASP A 10 0.49 -7.22 1.16
CA ASP A 10 1.51 -7.53 2.17
C ASP A 10 2.63 -6.48 2.19
N SER A 11 3.17 -6.14 1.02
CA SER A 11 4.23 -5.14 0.88
C SER A 11 3.77 -3.75 1.34
N LEU A 12 2.52 -3.39 1.05
CA LEU A 12 1.92 -2.16 1.54
C LEU A 12 1.78 -2.18 3.07
N ILE A 13 1.35 -3.30 3.66
CA ILE A 13 1.23 -3.49 5.11
C ILE A 13 2.57 -3.33 5.83
N GLU A 14 3.67 -3.84 5.28
CA GLU A 14 5.00 -3.62 5.87
C GLU A 14 5.33 -2.13 6.02
N GLN A 15 4.83 -1.29 5.12
CA GLN A 15 5.07 0.15 5.14
C GLN A 15 4.22 0.86 6.20
N PHE A 16 3.05 0.31 6.53
CA PHE A 16 2.29 0.70 7.72
C PHE A 16 3.07 0.37 9.00
N TRP A 17 3.59 -0.85 9.11
CA TRP A 17 4.31 -1.32 10.31
C TRP A 17 5.61 -0.54 10.55
N LYS A 18 6.38 -0.24 9.50
CA LYS A 18 7.57 0.63 9.58
C LYS A 18 7.28 2.03 10.14
N ARG A 19 6.01 2.46 10.11
CA ARG A 19 5.54 3.74 10.62
C ARG A 19 4.74 3.62 11.92
N GLY A 20 4.73 2.43 12.53
CA GLY A 20 4.09 2.15 13.81
C GLY A 20 2.59 1.89 13.74
N TYR A 21 1.98 1.83 12.55
CA TYR A 21 0.57 1.50 12.42
C TYR A 21 0.34 0.01 12.63
N LEU A 22 -0.75 -0.34 13.33
CA LEU A 22 -1.22 -1.71 13.48
C LEU A 22 -2.35 -1.97 12.47
N THR A 23 -2.25 -3.06 11.71
CA THR A 23 -3.29 -3.46 10.76
C THR A 23 -4.54 -3.94 11.49
N VAL A 24 -5.70 -3.39 11.12
CA VAL A 24 -7.01 -3.73 11.72
C VAL A 24 -7.81 -4.64 10.79
N SER A 25 -7.82 -4.32 9.50
CA SER A 25 -8.47 -5.13 8.47
C SER A 25 -7.66 -5.07 7.17
N ARG A 26 -7.73 -6.14 6.38
CA ARG A 26 -6.97 -6.27 5.13
C ARG A 26 -7.62 -7.26 4.17
N LYS A 27 -7.46 -7.02 2.88
CA LYS A 27 -7.80 -8.01 1.85
C LYS A 27 -6.81 -9.16 1.83
N TYR A 28 -7.30 -10.30 1.34
CA TYR A 28 -6.52 -11.53 1.12
C TYR A 28 -5.82 -12.05 2.40
N GLY A 29 -6.30 -11.64 3.57
CA GLY A 29 -5.82 -12.08 4.86
C GLY A 29 -6.50 -13.38 5.30
N THR A 30 -5.85 -14.11 6.21
CA THR A 30 -6.42 -15.33 6.80
C THR A 30 -7.13 -15.05 8.12
N TYR A 31 -6.59 -14.12 8.93
CA TYR A 31 -7.01 -13.91 10.32
C TYR A 31 -7.63 -12.54 10.59
N LEU A 32 -7.35 -11.55 9.75
CA LEU A 32 -7.94 -10.22 9.86
C LEU A 32 -9.12 -10.14 8.89
N PRO A 33 -10.21 -9.46 9.29
CA PRO A 33 -11.37 -9.29 8.42
C PRO A 33 -11.00 -8.48 7.18
N GLU A 34 -11.78 -8.65 6.11
CA GLU A 34 -11.71 -7.74 4.97
C GLU A 34 -12.21 -6.34 5.37
N PRO A 35 -11.60 -5.28 4.83
CA PRO A 35 -12.02 -3.93 5.14
C PRO A 35 -13.35 -3.59 4.46
N ASP A 36 -14.23 -2.93 5.21
CA ASP A 36 -15.44 -2.34 4.65
C ASP A 36 -15.12 -1.24 3.63
N LYS A 37 -16.07 -0.97 2.75
CA LYS A 37 -15.99 0.16 1.82
C LYS A 37 -15.94 1.48 2.58
N VAL A 38 -15.12 2.39 2.08
CA VAL A 38 -15.09 3.78 2.57
C VAL A 38 -15.87 4.62 1.58
N GLY A 39 -17.12 4.94 1.95
CA GLY A 39 -18.09 5.50 1.02
C GLY A 39 -18.47 4.46 -0.04
N ILE A 40 -18.18 4.76 -1.31
CA ILE A 40 -18.41 3.85 -2.44
C ILE A 40 -17.16 3.07 -2.86
N TYR A 41 -16.01 3.36 -2.26
CA TYR A 41 -14.72 2.86 -2.72
C TYR A 41 -14.23 1.69 -1.89
N ASP A 42 -13.78 0.64 -2.59
CA ASP A 42 -13.05 -0.46 -2.00
C ASP A 42 -11.64 -0.02 -1.59
N VAL A 43 -11.25 -0.42 -0.38
CA VAL A 43 -9.92 -0.22 0.18
C VAL A 43 -9.26 -1.56 0.45
N ASP A 44 -7.94 -1.61 0.53
CA ASP A 44 -7.21 -2.88 0.65
C ASP A 44 -6.73 -3.14 2.07
N VAL A 45 -6.47 -2.07 2.83
CA VAL A 45 -5.97 -2.13 4.20
C VAL A 45 -6.57 -1.01 5.04
N ILE A 46 -6.94 -1.29 6.28
CA ILE A 46 -7.18 -0.26 7.31
C ILE A 46 -6.21 -0.51 8.45
N ALA A 47 -5.54 0.54 8.89
CA ALA A 47 -4.58 0.47 9.98
C ALA A 47 -4.83 1.58 11.01
N ARG A 48 -4.40 1.35 12.25
CA ARG A 48 -4.60 2.25 13.38
C ARG A 48 -3.27 2.63 14.01
N PHE A 49 -3.12 3.88 14.38
CA PHE A 49 -2.01 4.37 15.20
C PHE A 49 -2.56 5.24 16.33
N LYS A 50 -2.51 4.75 17.56
CA LYS A 50 -3.14 5.39 18.74
C LYS A 50 -4.62 5.69 18.47
N ASP A 51 -5.00 6.96 18.36
CA ASP A 51 -6.38 7.39 18.09
C ASP A 51 -6.61 7.84 16.64
N SER A 52 -5.64 7.59 15.77
CA SER A 52 -5.69 7.92 14.35
C SER A 52 -5.81 6.66 13.51
N TYR A 53 -6.36 6.81 12.31
CA TYR A 53 -6.50 5.74 11.33
C TYR A 53 -5.77 6.09 10.04
N ALA A 54 -5.45 5.07 9.28
CA ALA A 54 -4.93 5.19 7.93
C ALA A 54 -5.57 4.14 7.02
N ILE A 55 -5.74 4.51 5.76
CA ILE A 55 -6.33 3.70 4.70
C ILE A 55 -5.22 3.34 3.73
N GLY A 56 -5.20 2.10 3.26
CA GLY A 56 -4.30 1.61 2.23
C GLY A 56 -5.05 1.18 0.99
N ILE A 57 -4.58 1.63 -0.17
CA ILE A 57 -5.01 1.12 -1.48
C ILE A 57 -3.78 0.73 -2.31
N VAL A 58 -3.91 -0.32 -3.11
CA VAL A 58 -2.94 -0.73 -4.14
C VAL A 58 -3.53 -0.37 -5.50
N LEU A 59 -2.78 0.39 -6.30
CA LEU A 59 -3.14 0.70 -7.68
C LEU A 59 -2.47 -0.28 -8.64
N ASN A 60 -3.28 -0.93 -9.47
CA ASN A 60 -2.83 -1.85 -10.50
C ASN A 60 -2.79 -1.16 -11.88
N ASP A 61 -2.41 -1.91 -12.93
CA ASP A 61 -2.35 -1.36 -14.30
C ASP A 61 -3.70 -0.82 -14.79
N GLU A 62 -4.83 -1.43 -14.38
CA GLU A 62 -6.18 -1.05 -14.80
C GLU A 62 -6.64 0.29 -14.21
N ASP A 63 -6.19 0.61 -12.99
CA ASP A 63 -6.48 1.88 -12.34
C ASP A 63 -5.88 3.08 -13.12
N PHE A 64 -4.91 2.85 -14.02
CA PHE A 64 -4.34 3.88 -14.88
C PHE A 64 -5.01 3.98 -16.26
N PHE A 65 -5.95 3.08 -16.59
CA PHE A 65 -6.76 3.22 -17.81
C PHE A 65 -7.86 4.28 -17.65
N ASP A 66 -8.48 4.37 -16.46
CA ASP A 66 -9.46 5.41 -16.12
C ASP A 66 -8.90 6.33 -15.02
N ILE A 67 -8.09 7.29 -15.47
CA ILE A 67 -7.41 8.25 -14.59
C ILE A 67 -8.40 9.06 -13.77
N ASN A 68 -9.53 9.47 -14.35
CA ASN A 68 -10.53 10.30 -13.68
C ASN A 68 -11.18 9.56 -12.52
N LYS A 69 -11.57 8.30 -12.73
CA LYS A 69 -12.11 7.45 -11.67
C LYS A 69 -11.12 7.25 -10.53
N THR A 70 -9.85 6.98 -10.86
CA THR A 70 -8.80 6.77 -9.85
C THR A 70 -8.48 8.05 -9.09
N GLN A 71 -8.43 9.20 -9.78
CA GLN A 71 -8.24 10.50 -9.14
C GLN A 71 -9.39 10.82 -8.17
N ASN A 72 -10.63 10.57 -8.56
CA ASN A 72 -11.80 10.77 -7.70
C ASN A 72 -11.76 9.85 -6.47
N LYS A 73 -11.36 8.58 -6.64
CA LYS A 73 -11.13 7.65 -5.53
C LYS A 73 -10.09 8.19 -4.56
N ILE A 74 -8.92 8.60 -5.05
CA ILE A 74 -7.83 9.12 -4.23
C ILE A 74 -8.26 10.39 -3.49
N ALA A 75 -8.88 11.35 -4.19
CA ALA A 75 -9.35 12.60 -3.60
C ALA A 75 -10.42 12.36 -2.52
N TYR A 76 -11.36 11.44 -2.75
CA TYR A 76 -12.37 11.10 -1.76
C TYR A 76 -11.75 10.47 -0.50
N LEU A 77 -10.85 9.49 -0.67
CA LEU A 77 -10.25 8.76 0.45
C LEU A 77 -9.30 9.64 1.29
N SER A 78 -8.56 10.54 0.63
CA SER A 78 -7.60 11.45 1.28
C SER A 78 -8.24 12.62 2.03
N THR A 79 -9.54 12.88 1.85
CA THR A 79 -10.30 13.88 2.61
C THR A 79 -11.00 13.30 3.84
N ARG A 80 -10.90 11.98 4.07
CA ARG A 80 -11.60 11.33 5.17
C ARG A 80 -11.06 11.78 6.53
N GLN A 81 -11.98 11.87 7.47
CA GLN A 81 -11.72 12.13 8.87
C GLN A 81 -12.41 11.05 9.70
N THR A 82 -11.86 10.77 10.86
CA THR A 82 -12.47 9.86 11.83
C THR A 82 -13.79 10.46 12.36
N LYS A 83 -14.80 9.60 12.54
CA LYS A 83 -16.14 10.02 12.98
C LYS A 83 -16.14 10.69 14.35
N TYR A 84 -15.31 10.20 15.28
CA TYR A 84 -15.40 10.56 16.70
C TYR A 84 -14.50 11.72 17.14
N ASN A 85 -13.33 11.89 16.50
CA ASN A 85 -12.36 12.89 16.93
C ASN A 85 -11.90 13.84 15.80
N GLY A 86 -12.50 13.73 14.61
CA GLY A 86 -12.21 14.62 13.46
C GLY A 86 -10.77 14.55 12.95
N LYS A 87 -9.97 13.59 13.44
CA LYS A 87 -8.57 13.42 13.03
C LYS A 87 -8.53 12.98 11.56
N LYS A 88 -7.62 13.59 10.81
CA LYS A 88 -7.40 13.26 9.39
C LYS A 88 -6.90 11.83 9.26
N VAL A 89 -7.47 11.12 8.29
CA VAL A 89 -7.05 9.77 7.92
C VAL A 89 -5.98 9.88 6.86
N VAL A 90 -4.84 9.23 7.08
CA VAL A 90 -3.74 9.21 6.10
C VAL A 90 -4.02 8.14 5.04
N LEU A 91 -3.87 8.49 3.77
CA LEU A 91 -4.01 7.55 2.66
C LEU A 91 -2.63 7.07 2.21
N PHE A 92 -2.40 5.76 2.29
CA PHE A 92 -1.26 5.09 1.69
C PHE A 92 -1.65 4.51 0.34
N ILE A 93 -0.86 4.83 -0.68
CA ILE A 93 -1.08 4.35 -2.04
C ILE A 93 0.12 3.50 -2.41
N GLY A 94 -0.07 2.18 -2.46
CA GLY A 94 0.90 1.24 -3.00
C GLY A 94 0.80 1.20 -4.52
N VAL A 95 1.93 1.28 -5.21
CA VAL A 95 1.99 1.17 -6.67
C VAL A 95 3.25 0.45 -7.09
N SER A 96 3.17 -0.35 -8.16
CA SER A 96 4.33 -1.00 -8.75
C SER A 96 5.36 0.00 -9.28
N LEU A 97 6.63 -0.41 -9.36
CA LEU A 97 7.71 0.41 -9.92
C LEU A 97 7.37 0.97 -11.31
N LYS A 98 6.75 0.16 -12.18
CA LYS A 98 6.36 0.53 -13.54
C LYS A 98 5.42 1.75 -13.57
N ASN A 99 4.48 1.82 -12.65
CA ASN A 99 3.45 2.87 -12.63
C ASN A 99 3.75 4.00 -11.64
N PHE A 100 4.84 3.91 -10.87
CA PHE A 100 5.15 4.87 -9.82
C PHE A 100 5.21 6.31 -10.34
N ARG A 101 5.83 6.55 -11.50
CA ARG A 101 5.89 7.89 -12.12
C ARG A 101 4.50 8.43 -12.45
N LYS A 102 3.62 7.60 -13.03
CA LYS A 102 2.25 7.98 -13.37
C LYS A 102 1.44 8.32 -12.11
N ALA A 103 1.54 7.47 -11.08
CA ALA A 103 0.89 7.71 -9.80
C ALA A 103 1.39 8.99 -9.12
N LYS A 104 2.70 9.29 -9.22
CA LYS A 104 3.27 10.52 -8.70
C LYS A 104 2.66 11.75 -9.37
N THR A 105 2.61 11.78 -10.71
CA THR A 105 1.97 12.87 -11.47
C THR A 105 0.49 13.03 -11.10
N LEU A 106 -0.24 11.92 -10.94
CA LEU A 106 -1.64 11.93 -10.51
C LEU A 106 -1.83 12.55 -9.12
N VAL A 107 -0.93 12.27 -8.18
CA VAL A 107 -0.97 12.84 -6.83
C VAL A 107 -0.56 14.32 -6.85
N GLU A 108 0.36 14.70 -7.74
CA GLU A 108 0.81 16.09 -7.90
C GLU A 108 -0.26 16.99 -8.51
N SER A 109 -1.17 16.47 -9.34
CA SER A 109 -2.29 17.21 -9.90
C SER A 109 -3.43 17.47 -8.90
N LEU A 110 -3.38 16.88 -7.71
CA LEU A 110 -4.36 17.11 -6.65
C LEU A 110 -4.05 18.40 -5.87
N PRO A 111 -5.07 19.08 -5.31
CA PRO A 111 -4.89 20.23 -4.43
C PRO A 111 -3.94 19.93 -3.26
N GLU A 112 -3.15 20.92 -2.84
CA GLU A 112 -2.14 20.76 -1.80
C GLU A 112 -2.72 20.26 -0.46
N GLU A 113 -3.94 20.71 -0.12
CA GLU A 113 -4.64 20.31 1.09
C GLU A 113 -4.97 18.82 1.16
N ILE A 114 -5.15 18.20 -0.01
CA ILE A 114 -5.41 16.78 -0.19
C ILE A 114 -4.07 16.03 -0.20
N ARG A 115 -3.11 16.52 -0.96
CA ARG A 115 -1.80 15.90 -1.18
C ARG A 115 -1.05 15.64 0.13
N LYS A 116 -1.15 16.52 1.12
CA LYS A 116 -0.49 16.35 2.43
C LYS A 116 -0.96 15.13 3.22
N ASN A 117 -2.14 14.59 2.92
CA ASN A 117 -2.67 13.39 3.55
C ASN A 117 -2.31 12.10 2.78
N ILE A 118 -1.61 12.21 1.65
CA ILE A 118 -1.28 11.08 0.78
C ILE A 118 0.18 10.67 0.99
N ARG A 119 0.41 9.37 1.10
CA ARG A 119 1.73 8.74 1.14
C ARG A 119 1.82 7.75 -0.02
N LEU A 120 2.55 8.13 -1.07
CA LEU A 120 2.84 7.24 -2.18
C LEU A 120 3.97 6.28 -1.78
N VAL A 121 3.74 5.00 -2.02
CA VAL A 121 4.62 3.90 -1.64
C VAL A 121 4.90 3.08 -2.89
N GLN A 122 6.18 2.88 -3.17
CA GLN A 122 6.62 1.99 -4.22
C GLN A 122 6.64 0.56 -3.70
N ILE A 123 5.91 -0.33 -4.35
CA ILE A 123 5.94 -1.77 -4.09
C ILE A 123 7.06 -2.37 -4.94
N ILE A 124 8.01 -3.03 -4.28
CA ILE A 124 9.14 -3.71 -4.91
C ILE A 124 8.80 -5.20 -4.92
N ASP A 125 8.66 -5.77 -6.11
CA ASP A 125 8.53 -7.22 -6.28
C ASP A 125 9.87 -7.88 -5.91
N ASN A 126 9.97 -8.40 -4.69
CA ASN A 126 11.13 -9.19 -4.26
C ASN A 126 11.05 -10.61 -4.85
N GLN A 127 10.99 -10.75 -6.17
CA GLN A 127 11.06 -12.05 -6.86
C GLN A 127 12.50 -12.47 -7.21
N SER A 128 13.52 -11.73 -6.75
CA SER A 128 14.92 -11.93 -7.17
C SER A 128 15.93 -12.24 -6.06
N THR A 129 15.53 -12.41 -4.79
CA THR A 129 16.49 -12.55 -3.69
C THR A 129 16.65 -13.97 -3.11
N GLU A 130 16.01 -14.99 -3.67
CA GLU A 130 16.21 -16.38 -3.24
C GLU A 130 17.15 -17.14 -4.18
N GLN A 131 18.42 -16.75 -4.20
CA GLN A 131 19.48 -17.74 -4.31
C GLN A 131 20.38 -17.61 -3.09
N PRO A 132 20.32 -18.53 -2.11
CA PRO A 132 21.37 -18.61 -1.12
C PRO A 132 22.65 -18.97 -1.87
N VAL A 133 23.59 -18.03 -1.98
CA VAL A 133 24.96 -18.31 -2.39
C VAL A 133 25.52 -19.30 -1.39
N ARG A 134 25.40 -20.60 -1.70
CA ARG A 134 26.09 -21.66 -0.99
C ARG A 134 27.58 -21.40 -1.16
N ARG A 135 28.20 -20.69 -0.20
CA ARG A 135 29.65 -20.68 -0.04
C ARG A 135 30.04 -22.14 0.22
N ARG A 136 30.53 -22.83 -0.81
CA ARG A 136 31.27 -24.08 -0.66
C ARG A 136 32.55 -23.73 0.08
N ASN A 137 32.55 -23.89 1.40
CA ASN A 137 33.80 -24.10 2.13
C ASN A 137 34.28 -25.50 1.75
N ASN A 138 35.24 -25.58 0.83
CA ASN A 138 36.05 -26.78 0.69
C ASN A 138 37.11 -26.75 1.79
N ASP A 139 36.73 -27.16 3.01
CA ASP A 139 37.72 -27.67 3.96
C ASP A 139 38.02 -29.10 3.52
N VAL A 140 39.06 -29.25 2.71
CA VAL A 140 39.68 -30.54 2.43
C VAL A 140 40.46 -30.91 3.70
N ILE A 141 39.84 -31.75 4.54
CA ILE A 141 40.55 -32.48 5.58
C ILE A 141 41.07 -33.77 4.93
N PHE A 142 42.32 -34.10 5.25
CA PHE A 142 43.14 -35.29 4.92
C PHE A 142 44.17 -35.14 3.79
N SER A 143 45.43 -34.96 4.20
CA SER A 143 46.58 -35.82 3.86
C SER A 143 47.59 -35.76 5.00
#